data_AF-A0A834ML05-F1
#
_entry.id   AF-A0A834ML05-F1
#
_cell.length_a   1.000
_cell.length_b   1.000
_cell.length_c   1.000
_cell.angle_alpha   90.00
_cell.angle_beta   90.00
_cell.angle_gamma   90.00
#
_symmetry.space_group_name_H-M   'P 1'
#
loop_
_entity.id
_entity.type
_entity.pdbx_description
1 polymer ?
#
loop_
_entity_poly.entity_id
_entity_poly.type
_entity_poly.pdbx_seq_one_letter_code
_entity_poly.pdbx_strand_id
1 'polypeptide(L)'
;MPPKVQFHDVNPFIQKIRDFLLGRKHTLALRFQDNLASRSPPQPILPDGPSHKLSANYYYTRDARREVSPPQIVSPVQKQIPGETSSVKRITPGEIYKWD
;
A
#
# COMPACT_ATOMS: atom_id res chain seq x y z
N MET A 1 11.33 16.81 -31.41
CA MET A 1 11.75 16.47 -30.03
C MET A 1 11.56 17.72 -29.17
N PRO A 2 11.04 17.63 -27.94
CA PRO A 2 11.01 18.79 -27.05
C PRO A 2 12.45 19.33 -26.90
N PRO A 3 12.64 20.67 -26.85
CA PRO A 3 13.96 21.26 -26.73
C PRO A 3 14.64 20.78 -25.45
N LYS A 4 15.95 20.55 -25.52
CA LYS A 4 16.74 20.15 -24.35
C LYS A 4 16.77 21.31 -23.35
N VAL A 5 15.96 21.19 -22.29
CA VAL A 5 15.89 22.16 -21.20
C VAL A 5 17.25 22.20 -20.50
N GLN A 6 17.84 23.40 -20.40
CA GLN A 6 19.04 23.63 -19.63
C GLN A 6 18.65 24.05 -18.21
N PHE A 7 18.90 23.19 -17.22
CA PHE A 7 18.72 23.56 -15.82
C PHE A 7 19.82 24.52 -15.37
N HIS A 8 19.43 25.52 -14.58
CA HIS A 8 20.40 26.43 -13.97
C HIS A 8 21.16 25.70 -12.86
N ASP A 9 22.46 25.53 -13.05
CA ASP A 9 23.41 25.01 -12.08
C ASP A 9 24.60 25.99 -11.98
N VAL A 10 25.55 25.70 -11.09
CA VAL A 10 26.78 26.49 -10.91
C VAL A 10 27.64 26.51 -12.18
N ASN A 11 28.62 27.41 -12.23
CA ASN A 11 29.57 27.49 -13.35
C ASN A 11 30.19 26.10 -13.65
N PRO A 12 30.31 25.68 -14.93
CA PRO A 12 30.93 24.41 -15.33
C PRO A 12 32.27 24.08 -14.66
N PHE A 13 33.08 25.09 -14.31
CA PHE A 13 34.32 24.87 -13.55
C PHE A 13 34.05 24.30 -12.15
N ILE A 14 33.11 24.88 -11.41
CA ILE A 14 32.72 24.43 -10.07
C ILE A 14 32.00 23.07 -10.15
N GLN A 15 31.24 22.82 -11.21
CA GLN A 15 30.63 21.50 -11.43
C GLN A 15 31.69 20.39 -11.50
N LYS A 16 32.79 20.62 -12.23
CA LYS A 16 33.90 19.65 -12.33
C LYS A 16 34.61 19.43 -11.01
N ILE A 17 34.85 20.49 -10.23
CA ILE A 17 35.44 20.37 -8.89
C ILE A 17 34.51 19.53 -7.98
N ARG A 18 33.20 19.82 -8.00
CA ARG A 18 32.20 19.10 -7.21
C ARG A 18 32.13 17.63 -7.59
N ASP A 19 32.08 17.32 -8.88
CA ASP A 19 32.02 15.93 -9.37
C ASP A 19 33.30 15.15 -9.05
N PHE A 20 34.46 15.81 -9.10
CA PHE A 20 35.74 15.22 -8.70
C PHE A 20 35.76 14.89 -7.20
N LEU A 21 35.40 15.84 -6.33
CA LEU A 21 35.38 15.62 -4.88
C LEU A 21 34.32 14.60 -4.43
N LEU A 22 33.21 14.48 -5.17
CA LEU A 22 32.16 13.50 -4.90
C LEU A 22 32.48 12.10 -5.44
N GLY A 23 33.45 11.94 -6.35
CA GLY A 23 33.74 10.68 -7.02
C GLY A 23 32.60 10.19 -7.94
N ARG A 24 31.63 11.05 -8.25
CA ARG A 24 30.46 10.76 -9.09
C ARG A 24 29.89 12.05 -9.66
N LYS A 25 29.07 11.92 -10.71
CA LYS A 25 28.28 13.05 -11.22
C LYS A 25 27.28 13.51 -10.16
N HIS A 26 27.27 14.81 -9.88
CA HIS A 26 26.33 15.39 -8.95
C HIS A 26 24.89 15.32 -9.48
N THR A 27 23.98 14.86 -8.63
CA THR A 27 22.54 14.82 -8.89
C THR A 27 21.89 16.03 -8.26
N LEU A 28 21.33 16.95 -9.08
CA LEU A 28 20.69 18.17 -8.59
C LEU A 28 19.46 17.83 -7.74
N ALA A 29 19.48 18.24 -6.47
CA ALA A 29 18.36 18.04 -5.54
C ALA A 29 17.29 19.14 -5.64
N LEU A 30 17.59 20.24 -6.34
CA LEU A 30 16.64 21.33 -6.56
C LEU A 30 15.55 20.90 -7.54
N ARG A 31 14.35 21.43 -7.32
CA ARG A 31 13.19 21.15 -8.16
C ARG A 31 13.06 22.24 -9.22
N PHE A 32 13.24 21.87 -10.48
CA PHE A 32 13.10 22.75 -11.62
C PHE A 32 11.70 22.65 -12.22
N GLN A 33 11.21 23.74 -12.79
CA GLN A 33 9.86 23.85 -13.33
C GLN A 33 9.54 22.75 -14.35
N ASP A 34 10.50 22.39 -15.22
CA ASP A 34 10.29 21.41 -16.27
C ASP A 34 10.19 19.96 -15.77
N ASN A 35 10.70 19.69 -14.56
CA ASN A 35 10.59 18.39 -13.89
C ASN A 35 9.45 18.35 -12.86
N LEU A 36 8.71 19.46 -12.71
CA LEU A 36 7.60 19.57 -11.78
C LEU A 36 6.28 19.51 -12.53
N ALA A 37 5.28 18.88 -11.91
CA ALA A 37 3.90 19.03 -12.34
C ALA A 37 3.43 20.49 -12.17
N SER A 38 2.47 20.91 -13.01
CA SER A 38 1.83 22.22 -12.87
C SER A 38 1.21 22.38 -11.48
N ARG A 39 1.30 23.59 -10.91
CA ARG A 39 0.59 23.95 -9.67
C ARG A 39 -0.92 24.08 -9.85
N SER A 40 -1.37 24.28 -11.08
CA SER A 40 -2.78 24.35 -11.46
C SER A 40 -3.04 23.30 -12.53
N PRO A 41 -3.27 22.03 -12.12
CA PRO A 41 -3.67 20.99 -13.06
C PRO A 41 -5.12 21.24 -13.53
N PRO A 42 -5.50 20.72 -14.71
CA PRO A 42 -6.91 20.73 -15.14
C PRO A 42 -7.76 19.89 -14.18
N GLN A 43 -9.07 20.19 -14.13
CA GLN A 43 -9.99 19.42 -13.30
C GLN A 43 -10.06 17.96 -13.80
N PRO A 44 -9.81 16.95 -12.95
CA PRO A 44 -9.87 15.55 -13.35
C PRO A 44 -11.32 15.05 -13.42
N ILE A 45 -11.58 14.09 -14.31
CA ILE A 45 -12.80 13.28 -14.30
C ILE A 45 -12.41 11.92 -13.73
N LEU A 46 -12.85 11.64 -12.50
CA LEU A 46 -12.53 10.39 -11.81
C LEU A 46 -13.47 9.27 -12.27
N PRO A 47 -12.99 8.02 -12.39
CA PRO A 47 -13.85 6.89 -12.69
C PRO A 47 -14.75 6.58 -11.50
N ASP A 48 -15.92 6.03 -11.82
CA ASP A 48 -16.89 5.60 -10.84
C ASP A 48 -16.46 4.34 -10.08
N GLY A 49 -16.94 4.22 -8.84
CA GLY A 49 -16.74 3.02 -8.03
C GLY A 49 -17.59 1.83 -8.49
N PRO A 50 -17.29 0.61 -8.00
CA PRO A 50 -17.94 -0.62 -8.46
C PRO A 50 -19.44 -0.71 -8.14
N SER A 51 -19.93 0.14 -7.23
CA SER A 51 -21.34 0.24 -6.84
C SER A 51 -22.09 1.41 -7.52
N HIS A 52 -21.51 2.09 -8.51
CA HIS A 52 -22.28 3.01 -9.38
C HIS A 52 -22.99 2.24 -10.49
N LYS A 53 -23.95 1.40 -10.11
CA LYS A 53 -24.78 0.60 -11.02
C LYS A 53 -26.24 1.01 -10.88
N LEU A 54 -26.92 1.15 -12.02
CA LEU A 54 -28.34 1.55 -12.10
C LEU A 54 -29.31 0.43 -11.71
N SER A 55 -28.91 -0.83 -11.87
CA SER A 55 -29.73 -2.01 -11.59
C SER A 55 -28.93 -3.10 -10.88
N ALA A 56 -29.63 -4.04 -10.24
CA ALA A 56 -29.01 -5.17 -9.52
C ALA A 56 -27.92 -4.75 -8.51
N ASN A 57 -28.20 -3.69 -7.75
CA ASN A 57 -27.24 -3.06 -6.83
C ASN A 57 -27.89 -2.70 -5.49
N TYR A 58 -28.71 -3.61 -4.96
CA TYR A 58 -29.34 -3.42 -3.67
C TYR A 58 -28.29 -3.42 -2.56
N TYR A 59 -28.39 -2.47 -1.63
CA TYR A 59 -27.38 -2.32 -0.58
C TYR A 59 -27.27 -3.56 0.31
N TYR A 60 -28.39 -4.26 0.56
CA TYR A 60 -28.41 -5.43 1.45
C TYR A 60 -27.54 -6.60 0.96
N THR A 61 -27.25 -6.71 -0.35
CA THR A 61 -26.42 -7.80 -0.90
C THR A 61 -24.92 -7.54 -0.77
N ARG A 62 -24.52 -6.35 -0.29
CA ARG A 62 -23.11 -5.93 -0.16
C ARG A 62 -22.82 -5.24 1.17
N ASP A 63 -23.72 -5.37 2.13
CA ASP A 63 -23.59 -4.76 3.46
C ASP A 63 -22.80 -5.70 4.39
N ALA A 64 -21.48 -5.78 4.18
CA ALA A 64 -20.59 -6.57 5.03
C ALA A 64 -20.68 -6.19 6.52
N ARG A 65 -21.13 -4.97 6.83
CA ARG A 65 -21.33 -4.49 8.20
C ARG A 65 -22.43 -5.27 8.94
N ARG A 66 -23.39 -5.85 8.21
CA ARG A 66 -24.47 -6.70 8.75
C ARG A 66 -24.19 -8.20 8.62
N GLU A 67 -23.16 -8.58 7.88
CA GLU A 67 -22.72 -9.97 7.76
C GLU A 67 -21.90 -10.44 8.97
N VAL A 68 -21.41 -9.51 9.79
CA VAL A 68 -20.67 -9.82 11.01
C VAL A 68 -21.57 -10.51 12.03
N SER A 69 -21.29 -11.78 12.31
CA SER A 69 -21.94 -12.55 13.38
C SER A 69 -21.17 -12.44 14.70
N PRO A 70 -21.83 -12.67 15.86
CA PRO A 70 -21.13 -12.86 17.12
C PRO A 70 -20.06 -13.98 17.02
N PRO A 71 -18.99 -13.92 17.83
CA PRO A 71 -17.94 -14.94 17.81
C PRO A 71 -18.50 -16.30 18.23
N GLN A 72 -18.02 -17.35 17.58
CA GLN A 72 -18.37 -18.72 17.95
C GLN A 72 -17.68 -19.12 19.26
N ILE A 73 -18.46 -19.57 20.24
CA ILE A 73 -17.95 -20.06 21.53
C ILE A 73 -17.48 -21.51 21.33
N VAL A 74 -16.16 -21.73 21.38
CA VAL A 74 -15.54 -23.06 21.17
C VAL A 74 -15.51 -23.91 22.45
N SER A 75 -15.52 -23.28 23.63
CA SER A 75 -15.55 -23.95 24.93
C SER A 75 -16.57 -23.28 25.86
N PRO A 76 -17.83 -23.73 25.93
CA PRO A 76 -18.75 -23.31 26.97
C PRO A 76 -18.30 -23.86 28.34
N VAL A 77 -18.72 -23.21 29.43
CA VAL A 77 -18.39 -23.62 30.82
C VAL A 77 -18.53 -25.14 30.97
N GLN A 78 -17.43 -25.80 31.38
CA GLN A 78 -17.37 -27.26 31.52
C GLN A 78 -18.48 -27.75 32.46
N LYS A 79 -19.32 -28.69 31.98
CA LYS A 79 -20.12 -29.53 32.88
C LYS A 79 -19.16 -30.37 33.72
N GLN A 80 -19.31 -30.36 35.05
CA GLN A 80 -18.48 -31.10 36.01
C GLN A 80 -18.77 -32.61 35.95
N ILE A 81 -18.49 -33.26 34.82
CA ILE A 81 -18.60 -34.71 34.65
C ILE A 81 -17.19 -35.26 34.37
N PRO A 82 -16.74 -36.30 35.08
CA PRO A 82 -15.42 -36.90 34.84
C PRO A 82 -15.42 -37.63 33.49
N GLY A 83 -14.48 -37.25 32.61
CA GLY A 83 -14.24 -37.91 31.32
C GLY A 83 -12.83 -38.48 31.24
N GLU A 84 -12.68 -39.64 30.60
CA GLU A 84 -11.40 -40.33 30.42
C GLU A 84 -10.43 -39.52 29.53
N THR A 85 -9.17 -39.46 29.96
CA THR A 85 -8.10 -38.75 29.26
C THR A 85 -7.58 -39.56 28.08
N SER A 86 -7.99 -39.20 26.87
CA SER A 86 -7.36 -39.62 25.62
C SER A 86 -6.22 -38.67 25.23
N SER A 87 -5.20 -39.18 24.52
CA SER A 87 -4.04 -38.38 24.10
C SER A 87 -4.40 -37.43 22.95
N VAL A 88 -4.48 -36.13 23.24
CA VAL A 88 -4.81 -35.09 22.26
C VAL A 88 -3.55 -34.71 21.46
N LYS A 89 -3.62 -34.76 20.13
CA LYS A 89 -2.55 -34.27 19.24
C LYS A 89 -2.42 -32.76 19.39
N ARG A 90 -1.18 -32.25 19.55
CA ARG A 90 -0.92 -30.81 19.60
C ARG A 90 -1.09 -30.22 18.19
N ILE A 91 -1.92 -29.20 18.06
CA ILE A 91 -2.19 -28.49 16.80
C ILE A 91 -1.61 -27.08 16.94
N THR A 92 -0.76 -26.66 15.99
CA THR A 92 -0.28 -25.28 15.88
C THR A 92 -1.20 -24.47 14.95
N PRO A 93 -1.51 -23.20 15.25
CA PRO A 93 -2.25 -22.35 14.34
C PRO A 93 -1.43 -22.06 13.07
N GLY A 94 -1.95 -22.47 11.91
CA GLY A 94 -1.36 -22.19 10.60
C GLY A 94 -0.13 -23.02 10.23
N GLU A 95 0.34 -22.82 9.00
CA GLU A 95 1.56 -23.43 8.46
C GLU A 95 2.81 -22.64 8.84
N ILE A 96 3.96 -23.32 8.94
CA ILE A 96 5.25 -22.68 9.21
C ILE A 96 5.86 -22.28 7.86
N TYR A 97 5.90 -20.97 7.58
CA TYR A 97 6.54 -20.43 6.38
C TYR A 97 8.02 -20.14 6.64
N LYS A 98 8.89 -20.70 5.79
CA LYS A 98 10.31 -20.31 5.67
C LYS A 98 10.42 -19.30 4.53
N TRP A 99 11.01 -18.15 4.81
CA TRP A 99 11.05 -17.00 3.90
C TRP A 99 12.26 -17.01 2.96
N ASP A 100 13.10 -18.04 3.06
CA ASP A 100 14.35 -18.25 2.31
C ASP A 100 14.19 -19.29 1.19
#